data_AF-R7AUR7-F1
#
_entry.id   AF-R7AUR7-F1
#
_cell.length_a   1.000
_cell.length_b   1.000
_cell.length_c   1.000
_cell.angle_alpha   90.00
_cell.angle_beta   90.00
_cell.angle_gamma   90.00
#
_symmetry.space_group_name_H-M   'P 1'
#
loop_
_entity.id
_entity.type
_entity.pdbx_description
1 polymer ?
#
loop_
_entity_poly.entity_id
_entity_poly.type
_entity_poly.pdbx_seq_one_letter_code
_entity_poly.pdbx_strand_id
1 'polypeptide(L)'
;MGEGNSNVLVKNEKQANKAVAKVMRITFVMFTLVYFMNVAGIFIVDMKIMTIAYGMAAVLLWLPTLLVNVLKLEQPFVKYVLTIIAVSFVTISAVTLTYHVVLLYIYAIAIASLYFSKRLNILVTVLSVVGVSVGQWVSFALNTLPDKNLTSTYKLVVFGIVPRALILVALAAIFTMLCKRTAEMLSSLLGAEEQEKLMEDMKRMQEKTGQTSDYLLTMVKDLSTISGSSAKANARIVEETSGVLQSFSDNTAEIEGMNEKTKEINNRLIELNDMNNQISSLAEHVNEETKDNQSKMDFAMKSMEQINASTDECRAVISQLGEESKEILGIIQLITGISGQTNILALNASIEAARAGEAGRGFSVVADQIQKLSEQTKGAVDDIGKIVHEVVKNTEKAVVAMEQSAKLTKTGMESIQKVGSSTGVITASNQKMSDQMLEMEKTTESIRLRSHEVAKAMEQISGNTKDNYKAIEHVTAATQENSAGMEEIEQMVTKVRKLAQELHEIRTDR
;
A
#
# COMPACT_ATOMS: atom_id res chain seq x y z
N MET A 1 -16.32 -60.33 -24.40
CA MET A 1 -16.80 -60.93 -25.68
C MET A 1 -18.28 -61.38 -25.66
N GLY A 2 -18.98 -61.45 -24.51
CA GLY A 2 -20.39 -61.91 -24.46
C GLY A 2 -21.48 -60.86 -24.76
N GLU A 3 -21.23 -59.57 -24.50
CA GLU A 3 -22.28 -58.52 -24.66
C GLU A 3 -22.38 -57.95 -26.08
N GLY A 4 -21.27 -57.79 -26.80
CA GLY A 4 -21.26 -57.27 -28.17
C GLY A 4 -22.00 -58.16 -29.17
N ASN A 5 -21.86 -59.49 -29.03
CA ASN A 5 -22.57 -60.46 -29.85
C ASN A 5 -24.09 -60.43 -29.60
N SER A 6 -24.52 -60.10 -28.38
CA SER A 6 -25.94 -60.03 -28.01
C SER A 6 -26.66 -58.88 -28.71
N ASN A 7 -26.02 -57.71 -28.78
CA ASN A 7 -26.66 -56.51 -29.34
C ASN A 7 -26.80 -56.57 -30.88
N VAL A 8 -25.84 -57.21 -31.55
CA VAL A 8 -25.86 -57.43 -33.00
C VAL A 8 -26.91 -58.48 -33.39
N LEU A 9 -27.03 -59.57 -32.63
CA LEU A 9 -28.07 -60.58 -32.83
C LEU A 9 -29.47 -60.01 -32.62
N VAL A 10 -29.68 -59.16 -31.61
CA VAL A 10 -30.97 -58.49 -31.37
C VAL A 10 -31.31 -57.53 -32.52
N LYS A 11 -30.34 -56.77 -33.04
CA LYS A 11 -30.54 -55.92 -34.23
C LYS A 11 -30.89 -56.75 -35.47
N ASN A 12 -30.22 -57.90 -35.65
CA ASN A 12 -30.52 -58.82 -36.74
C ASN A 12 -31.96 -59.39 -36.63
N GLU A 13 -32.40 -59.78 -35.43
CA GLU A 13 -33.76 -60.29 -35.22
C GLU A 13 -34.85 -59.28 -35.64
N LYS A 14 -34.64 -57.98 -35.36
CA LYS A 14 -35.56 -56.92 -35.79
C LYS A 14 -35.59 -56.74 -37.30
N GLN A 15 -34.43 -56.78 -37.96
CA GLN A 15 -34.35 -56.70 -39.42
C GLN A 15 -34.95 -57.95 -40.09
N ALA A 16 -34.68 -59.14 -39.55
CA ALA A 16 -35.25 -60.39 -40.00
C ALA A 16 -36.78 -60.38 -39.91
N ASN A 17 -37.37 -59.91 -38.80
CA ASN A 17 -38.84 -59.75 -38.66
C ASN A 17 -39.44 -58.91 -39.81
N LYS A 18 -38.82 -57.78 -40.13
CA LYS A 18 -39.27 -56.90 -41.23
C LYS A 18 -39.11 -57.57 -42.61
N ALA A 19 -38.01 -58.29 -42.81
CA ALA A 19 -37.77 -59.04 -44.04
C ALA A 19 -38.82 -60.14 -44.22
N VAL A 20 -39.14 -60.91 -43.17
CA VAL A 20 -40.16 -61.95 -43.18
C VAL A 20 -41.54 -61.38 -43.52
N ALA A 21 -41.94 -60.26 -42.90
CA ALA A 21 -43.20 -59.59 -43.24
C ALA A 21 -43.24 -59.10 -44.70
N LYS A 22 -42.11 -58.67 -45.27
CA LYS A 22 -42.01 -58.31 -46.68
C LYS A 22 -42.13 -59.53 -47.60
N VAL A 23 -41.40 -60.61 -47.30
CA VAL A 23 -41.46 -61.86 -48.05
C VAL A 23 -42.87 -62.44 -48.06
N MET A 24 -43.54 -62.48 -46.90
CA MET A 24 -44.93 -62.99 -46.79
C MET A 24 -45.94 -62.19 -47.62
N ARG A 25 -45.78 -60.87 -47.75
CA ARG A 25 -46.61 -60.05 -48.66
C ARG A 25 -46.35 -60.36 -50.13
N ILE A 26 -45.10 -60.55 -50.51
CA ILE A 26 -44.74 -60.93 -51.88
C ILE A 26 -45.35 -62.31 -52.19
N THR A 27 -45.24 -63.26 -51.25
CA THR A 27 -45.86 -64.58 -51.36
C THR A 27 -47.38 -64.48 -51.48
N PHE A 28 -48.03 -63.55 -50.76
CA PHE A 28 -49.47 -63.31 -50.91
C PHE A 28 -49.84 -62.91 -52.34
N VAL A 29 -49.13 -61.94 -52.93
CA VAL A 29 -49.37 -61.51 -54.32
C VAL A 29 -49.20 -62.69 -55.30
N MET A 30 -48.16 -63.51 -55.11
CA MET A 30 -47.94 -64.70 -55.93
C MET A 30 -49.05 -65.74 -55.74
N PHE A 31 -49.52 -65.94 -54.51
CA PHE A 31 -50.58 -66.88 -54.20
C PHE A 31 -51.95 -66.41 -54.75
N THR A 32 -52.21 -65.10 -54.74
CA THR A 32 -53.37 -64.50 -55.43
C THR A 32 -53.31 -64.73 -56.93
N LEU A 33 -52.14 -64.63 -57.55
CA LEU A 33 -51.96 -64.94 -58.97
C LEU A 33 -52.27 -66.42 -59.26
N VAL A 34 -51.84 -67.35 -58.40
CA VAL A 34 -52.19 -68.78 -58.51
C VAL A 34 -53.71 -69.01 -58.39
N TYR A 35 -54.40 -68.29 -57.51
CA TYR A 35 -55.86 -68.35 -57.41
C TYR A 35 -56.54 -67.93 -58.73
N PHE A 36 -56.13 -66.80 -59.32
CA PHE A 36 -56.67 -66.36 -60.61
C PHE A 36 -56.34 -67.33 -61.76
N MET A 37 -55.16 -67.95 -61.75
CA MET A 37 -54.82 -68.98 -62.73
C MET A 37 -55.72 -70.23 -62.61
N ASN A 38 -56.16 -70.58 -61.40
CA ASN A 38 -57.15 -71.65 -61.20
C ASN A 38 -58.54 -71.23 -61.73
N VAL A 39 -58.94 -69.97 -61.58
CA VAL A 39 -60.17 -69.42 -62.18
C VAL A 39 -60.12 -69.44 -63.71
N ALA A 40 -58.95 -69.18 -64.30
CA ALA A 40 -58.74 -69.24 -65.75
C ALA A 40 -58.67 -70.68 -66.30
N GLY A 41 -58.80 -71.71 -65.46
CA GLY A 41 -58.76 -73.12 -65.85
C GLY A 41 -57.36 -73.68 -66.15
N ILE A 42 -56.29 -72.93 -65.83
CA ILE A 42 -54.90 -73.39 -66.01
C ILE A 42 -54.53 -74.42 -64.95
N PHE A 43 -55.00 -74.23 -63.71
CA PHE A 43 -54.92 -75.23 -62.65
C PHE A 43 -56.26 -75.96 -62.52
N ILE A 44 -56.21 -77.28 -62.25
CA ILE A 44 -57.41 -78.12 -62.09
C ILE A 44 -57.53 -78.45 -60.59
N VAL A 45 -57.99 -77.47 -59.80
CA VAL A 45 -58.35 -77.66 -58.38
C VAL A 45 -59.81 -77.27 -58.18
N ASP A 46 -60.56 -78.06 -57.41
CA ASP A 46 -61.96 -77.76 -57.09
C ASP A 46 -62.11 -76.31 -56.57
N MET A 47 -63.01 -75.56 -57.19
CA MET A 47 -63.17 -74.13 -56.95
C MET A 47 -63.57 -73.82 -55.51
N LYS A 48 -64.35 -74.69 -54.85
CA LYS A 48 -64.74 -74.50 -53.45
C LYS A 48 -63.55 -74.69 -52.53
N ILE A 49 -62.75 -75.73 -52.76
CA ILE A 49 -61.56 -76.03 -51.96
C ILE A 49 -60.51 -74.93 -52.14
N MET A 50 -60.26 -74.50 -53.38
CA MET A 50 -59.27 -73.45 -53.66
C MET A 50 -59.68 -72.08 -53.07
N THR A 51 -60.97 -71.74 -53.09
CA THR A 51 -61.46 -70.47 -52.50
C THR A 51 -61.33 -70.47 -50.97
N ILE A 52 -61.62 -71.59 -50.32
CA ILE A 52 -61.43 -71.74 -48.87
C ILE A 52 -59.93 -71.63 -48.50
N ALA A 53 -59.06 -72.33 -49.22
CA ALA A 53 -57.62 -72.29 -48.98
C ALA A 53 -57.03 -70.90 -49.24
N TYR A 54 -57.48 -70.21 -50.28
CA TYR A 54 -57.10 -68.82 -50.55
C TYR A 54 -57.48 -67.88 -49.40
N GLY A 55 -58.71 -67.99 -48.88
CA GLY A 55 -59.15 -67.21 -47.72
C GLY A 55 -58.27 -67.44 -46.49
N MET A 56 -57.97 -68.69 -46.15
CA MET A 56 -57.10 -69.01 -45.00
C MET A 56 -55.65 -68.55 -45.22
N ALA A 57 -55.09 -68.76 -46.41
CA ALA A 57 -53.74 -68.34 -46.76
C ALA A 57 -53.59 -66.81 -46.77
N ALA A 58 -54.60 -66.08 -47.25
CA ALA A 58 -54.62 -64.62 -47.26
C ALA A 58 -54.45 -64.05 -45.85
N VAL A 59 -55.20 -64.60 -44.88
CA VAL A 59 -55.10 -64.22 -43.46
C VAL A 59 -53.72 -64.52 -42.92
N LEU A 60 -53.20 -65.74 -43.11
CA LEU A 60 -51.90 -66.14 -42.61
C LEU A 60 -50.74 -65.32 -43.20
N LEU A 61 -50.78 -65.00 -44.49
CA LEU A 61 -49.71 -64.24 -45.15
C LEU A 61 -49.72 -62.74 -44.79
N TRP A 62 -50.88 -62.18 -44.43
CA TRP A 62 -50.97 -60.80 -43.95
C TRP A 62 -50.67 -60.64 -42.45
N LEU A 63 -50.90 -61.68 -41.65
CA LEU A 63 -50.69 -61.66 -40.19
C LEU A 63 -49.27 -61.20 -39.79
N PRO A 64 -48.17 -61.63 -40.44
CA PRO A 64 -46.81 -61.12 -40.21
C PRO A 64 -46.66 -59.61 -40.40
N THR A 65 -47.31 -59.06 -41.41
CA THR A 65 -47.27 -57.61 -41.68
C THR A 65 -48.03 -56.86 -40.61
N LEU A 66 -49.17 -57.38 -40.17
CA LEU A 66 -49.91 -56.82 -39.04
C LEU A 66 -49.06 -56.82 -37.76
N LEU A 67 -48.45 -57.96 -37.41
CA LEU A 67 -47.65 -58.10 -36.19
C LEU A 67 -46.40 -57.21 -36.18
N VAL A 68 -45.65 -57.16 -37.29
CA VAL A 68 -44.34 -56.48 -37.34
C VAL A 68 -44.46 -55.01 -37.75
N ASN A 69 -45.29 -54.68 -38.74
CA ASN A 69 -45.32 -53.33 -39.30
C ASN A 69 -46.41 -52.46 -38.68
N VAL A 70 -47.57 -53.04 -38.34
CA VAL A 70 -48.71 -52.30 -37.75
C VAL A 70 -48.61 -52.27 -36.23
N LEU A 71 -48.52 -53.44 -35.60
CA LEU A 71 -48.44 -53.59 -34.13
C LEU A 71 -47.02 -53.37 -33.57
N LYS A 72 -45.99 -53.31 -34.45
CA LYS A 72 -44.59 -53.06 -34.09
C LYS A 72 -44.08 -53.94 -32.94
N LEU A 73 -44.45 -55.22 -32.95
CA LEU A 73 -43.99 -56.16 -31.93
C LEU A 73 -42.50 -56.49 -32.16
N GLU A 74 -41.66 -56.16 -31.18
CA GLU A 74 -40.20 -56.38 -31.23
C GLU A 74 -39.70 -57.42 -30.22
N GLN A 75 -40.62 -58.12 -29.55
CA GLN A 75 -40.29 -59.08 -28.50
C GLN A 75 -39.60 -60.34 -29.06
N PRO A 76 -38.73 -61.03 -28.30
CA PRO A 76 -37.98 -62.19 -28.77
C PRO A 76 -38.86 -63.37 -29.22
N PHE A 77 -40.10 -63.45 -28.75
CA PHE A 77 -41.04 -64.51 -29.14
C PHE A 77 -41.61 -64.32 -30.56
N VAL A 78 -41.54 -63.11 -31.13
CA VAL A 78 -42.15 -62.76 -32.42
C VAL A 78 -41.60 -63.64 -33.55
N LYS A 79 -40.30 -63.92 -33.56
CA LYS A 79 -39.68 -64.81 -34.56
C LYS A 79 -40.30 -66.21 -34.59
N TYR A 80 -40.64 -66.76 -33.43
CA TYR A 80 -41.30 -68.07 -33.35
C TYR A 80 -42.71 -68.00 -33.94
N VAL A 81 -43.49 -66.98 -33.57
CA VAL A 81 -44.85 -66.76 -34.10
C VAL A 81 -44.83 -66.63 -35.62
N LEU A 82 -43.93 -65.82 -36.17
CA LEU A 82 -43.80 -65.61 -37.61
C LEU A 82 -43.43 -66.88 -38.37
N THR A 83 -42.50 -67.67 -37.83
CA THR A 83 -42.13 -68.96 -38.44
C THR A 83 -43.24 -69.99 -38.34
N ILE A 84 -44.00 -70.04 -37.24
CA ILE A 84 -45.15 -70.94 -37.08
C ILE A 84 -46.23 -70.60 -38.10
N ILE A 85 -46.52 -69.30 -38.30
CA ILE A 85 -47.46 -68.85 -39.34
C ILE A 85 -47.01 -69.32 -40.73
N ALA A 86 -45.71 -69.24 -41.03
CA ALA A 86 -45.17 -69.75 -42.29
C ALA A 86 -45.39 -71.27 -42.42
N VAL A 87 -45.15 -72.05 -41.36
CA VAL A 87 -45.41 -73.50 -41.36
C VAL A 87 -46.89 -73.80 -41.54
N SER A 88 -47.78 -73.08 -40.86
CA SER A 88 -49.23 -73.24 -41.01
C SER A 88 -49.67 -72.94 -42.45
N PHE A 89 -49.15 -71.87 -43.06
CA PHE A 89 -49.42 -71.55 -44.46
C PHE A 89 -48.97 -72.67 -45.41
N VAL A 90 -47.76 -73.21 -45.20
CA VAL A 90 -47.24 -74.34 -45.99
C VAL A 90 -48.09 -75.59 -45.79
N THR A 91 -48.54 -75.85 -44.56
CA THR A 91 -49.39 -77.00 -44.22
C THR A 91 -50.74 -76.92 -44.92
N ILE A 92 -51.40 -75.76 -44.88
CA ILE A 92 -52.67 -75.54 -45.60
C ILE A 92 -52.47 -75.70 -47.11
N SER A 93 -51.40 -75.11 -47.64
CA SER A 93 -51.06 -75.24 -49.06
C SER A 93 -50.81 -76.70 -49.47
N ALA A 94 -50.22 -77.51 -48.58
CA ALA A 94 -49.98 -78.93 -48.80
C ALA A 94 -51.26 -79.78 -48.83
N VAL A 95 -52.31 -79.37 -48.11
CA VAL A 95 -53.63 -80.06 -48.14
C VAL A 95 -54.32 -79.82 -49.47
N THR A 96 -54.18 -78.62 -50.05
CA THR A 96 -55.02 -78.16 -51.17
C THR A 96 -54.39 -78.33 -52.56
N LEU A 97 -53.06 -78.20 -52.70
CA LEU A 97 -52.39 -78.15 -54.00
C LEU A 97 -51.66 -79.47 -54.33
N THR A 98 -51.88 -80.02 -55.53
CA THR A 98 -51.61 -81.44 -55.84
C THR A 98 -50.17 -81.75 -56.28
N TYR A 99 -49.55 -80.95 -57.15
CA TYR A 99 -48.31 -81.38 -57.86
C TYR A 99 -47.10 -80.42 -57.80
N HIS A 100 -47.26 -79.16 -57.40
CA HIS A 100 -46.18 -78.14 -57.50
C HIS A 100 -45.76 -77.49 -56.17
N VAL A 101 -46.15 -78.04 -55.03
CA VAL A 101 -45.94 -77.45 -53.69
C VAL A 101 -44.56 -77.76 -53.10
N VAL A 102 -43.75 -78.62 -53.74
CA VAL A 102 -42.42 -78.99 -53.20
C VAL A 102 -41.52 -77.76 -53.01
N LEU A 103 -41.64 -76.76 -53.89
CA LEU A 103 -40.91 -75.51 -53.76
C LEU A 103 -41.41 -74.65 -52.59
N LEU A 104 -42.68 -74.76 -52.20
CA LEU A 104 -43.25 -74.07 -51.03
C LEU A 104 -42.82 -74.73 -49.71
N TYR A 105 -42.38 -75.99 -49.72
CA TYR A 105 -41.92 -76.66 -48.49
C TYR A 105 -40.65 -76.04 -47.91
N ILE A 106 -39.78 -75.48 -48.76
CA ILE A 106 -38.57 -74.78 -48.31
C ILE A 106 -38.89 -73.42 -47.67
N TYR A 107 -40.08 -72.88 -47.90
CA TYR A 107 -40.45 -71.51 -47.56
C TYR A 107 -40.32 -71.22 -46.06
N ALA A 108 -40.88 -72.09 -45.21
CA ALA A 108 -40.81 -71.93 -43.76
C ALA A 108 -39.37 -72.05 -43.24
N ILE A 109 -38.58 -72.97 -43.81
CA ILE A 109 -37.16 -73.19 -43.47
C ILE A 109 -36.29 -71.98 -43.87
N ALA A 110 -36.53 -71.42 -45.05
CA ALA A 110 -35.82 -70.24 -45.55
C ALA A 110 -36.10 -69.02 -44.66
N ILE A 111 -37.36 -68.82 -44.25
CA ILE A 111 -37.76 -67.77 -43.31
C ILE A 111 -37.07 -67.92 -41.96
N ALA A 112 -37.04 -69.14 -41.40
CA ALA A 112 -36.37 -69.40 -40.13
C ALA A 112 -34.86 -69.09 -40.18
N SER A 113 -34.23 -69.31 -41.34
CA SER A 113 -32.79 -69.12 -41.52
C SER A 113 -32.35 -67.65 -41.53
N LEU A 114 -33.26 -66.71 -41.81
CA LEU A 114 -32.99 -65.27 -41.72
C LEU A 114 -32.63 -64.80 -40.30
N TYR A 115 -33.06 -65.55 -39.28
CA TYR A 115 -32.80 -65.23 -37.88
C TYR A 115 -31.42 -65.69 -37.38
N PHE A 116 -30.67 -66.40 -38.21
CA PHE A 116 -29.39 -67.03 -37.87
C PHE A 116 -29.42 -67.86 -36.57
N SER A 117 -30.56 -68.47 -36.24
CA SER A 117 -30.76 -69.21 -35.00
C SER A 117 -30.89 -70.71 -35.24
N LYS A 118 -29.89 -71.48 -34.79
CA LYS A 118 -29.90 -72.94 -34.87
C LYS A 118 -31.12 -73.56 -34.19
N ARG A 119 -31.53 -73.01 -33.03
CA ARG A 119 -32.70 -73.51 -32.27
C ARG A 119 -34.00 -73.29 -33.05
N LEU A 120 -34.16 -72.11 -33.66
CA LEU A 120 -35.34 -71.80 -34.46
C LEU A 120 -35.41 -72.67 -35.73
N ASN A 121 -34.29 -72.85 -36.43
CA ASN A 121 -34.23 -73.69 -37.62
C ASN A 121 -34.62 -75.15 -37.34
N ILE A 122 -34.13 -75.73 -36.24
CA ILE A 122 -34.50 -77.11 -35.85
C ILE A 122 -36.00 -77.20 -35.56
N LEU A 123 -36.54 -76.26 -34.76
CA LEU A 123 -37.97 -76.23 -34.43
C LEU A 123 -38.85 -76.16 -35.68
N VAL A 124 -38.53 -75.25 -36.59
CA VAL A 124 -39.30 -75.03 -37.82
C VAL A 124 -39.20 -76.22 -38.76
N THR A 125 -38.05 -76.91 -38.79
CA THR A 125 -37.88 -78.14 -39.56
C THR A 125 -38.80 -79.24 -39.04
N VAL A 126 -38.81 -79.48 -37.72
CA VAL A 126 -39.68 -80.49 -37.09
C VAL A 126 -41.15 -80.16 -37.36
N LEU A 127 -41.55 -78.90 -37.14
CA LEU A 127 -42.93 -78.45 -37.40
C LEU A 127 -43.31 -78.56 -38.88
N SER A 128 -42.39 -78.29 -39.81
CA SER A 128 -42.65 -78.41 -41.25
C SER A 128 -42.82 -79.87 -41.68
N VAL A 129 -42.00 -80.78 -41.15
CA VAL A 129 -42.14 -82.22 -41.40
C VAL A 129 -43.47 -82.74 -40.87
N VAL A 130 -43.82 -82.39 -39.63
CA VAL A 130 -45.11 -82.77 -39.03
C VAL A 130 -46.26 -82.16 -39.81
N GLY A 131 -46.21 -80.86 -40.10
CA GLY A 131 -47.26 -80.13 -40.82
C GLY A 131 -47.53 -80.68 -42.20
N VAL A 132 -46.50 -80.92 -43.01
CA VAL A 132 -46.66 -81.53 -44.34
C VAL A 132 -47.17 -82.97 -44.24
N SER A 133 -46.74 -83.74 -43.23
CA SER A 133 -47.23 -85.11 -43.00
C SER A 133 -48.72 -85.15 -42.64
N VAL A 134 -49.14 -84.27 -41.72
CA VAL A 134 -50.55 -84.11 -41.32
C VAL A 134 -51.38 -83.61 -42.50
N GLY A 135 -50.88 -82.61 -43.23
CA GLY A 135 -51.58 -82.08 -44.40
C GLY A 135 -51.84 -83.15 -45.46
N GLN A 136 -50.86 -84.03 -45.70
CA GLN A 136 -51.00 -85.14 -46.63
C GLN A 136 -52.01 -86.19 -46.13
N TRP A 137 -52.01 -86.48 -44.84
CA TRP A 137 -52.97 -87.41 -44.23
C TRP A 137 -54.42 -86.88 -44.28
N VAL A 138 -54.60 -85.59 -43.99
CA VAL A 138 -55.91 -84.91 -44.11
C VAL A 138 -56.38 -84.90 -45.55
N SER A 139 -55.49 -84.63 -46.50
CA SER A 139 -55.83 -84.64 -47.92
C SER A 139 -56.35 -86.00 -48.39
N PHE A 140 -55.71 -87.08 -47.93
CA PHE A 140 -56.13 -88.47 -48.17
C PHE A 140 -57.46 -88.82 -47.48
N ALA A 141 -57.64 -88.44 -46.20
CA ALA A 141 -58.83 -88.75 -45.42
C ALA A 141 -60.11 -88.05 -45.95
N LEU A 142 -59.98 -86.80 -46.39
CA LEU A 142 -61.11 -86.02 -46.93
C LEU A 142 -61.34 -86.29 -48.43
N ASN A 143 -60.55 -87.20 -49.05
CA ASN A 143 -60.53 -87.49 -50.48
C ASN A 143 -60.52 -86.23 -51.37
N THR A 144 -59.89 -85.16 -50.85
CA THR A 144 -59.82 -83.85 -51.52
C THR A 144 -58.96 -83.90 -52.78
N LEU A 145 -58.07 -84.90 -52.89
CA LEU A 145 -57.16 -85.11 -54.01
C LEU A 145 -57.11 -86.61 -54.37
N PRO A 146 -57.71 -87.05 -55.50
CA PRO A 146 -57.61 -88.43 -55.96
C PRO A 146 -56.26 -88.68 -56.64
N ASP A 147 -55.22 -88.96 -55.85
CA ASP A 147 -53.93 -89.41 -56.38
C ASP A 147 -53.95 -90.93 -56.62
N LYS A 148 -53.76 -91.35 -57.87
CA LYS A 148 -53.74 -92.76 -58.29
C LYS A 148 -52.64 -93.59 -57.59
N ASN A 149 -51.63 -92.94 -57.01
CA ASN A 149 -50.57 -93.61 -56.25
C ASN A 149 -50.92 -93.82 -54.77
N LEU A 150 -51.96 -93.17 -54.25
CA LEU A 150 -52.34 -93.16 -52.83
C LEU A 150 -53.64 -93.96 -52.62
N THR A 151 -53.64 -95.26 -52.91
CA THR A 151 -54.86 -96.10 -52.82
C THR A 151 -55.06 -96.81 -51.48
N SER A 152 -54.10 -96.73 -50.55
CA SER A 152 -54.13 -97.36 -49.23
C SER A 152 -53.28 -96.57 -48.24
N THR A 153 -53.59 -96.66 -46.94
CA THR A 153 -52.85 -95.97 -45.86
C THR A 153 -51.36 -96.31 -45.86
N TYR A 154 -50.98 -97.53 -46.29
CA TYR A 154 -49.59 -97.93 -46.46
C TYR A 154 -48.87 -97.14 -47.56
N LYS A 155 -49.51 -96.99 -48.74
CA LYS A 155 -48.92 -96.25 -49.87
C LYS A 155 -48.79 -94.76 -49.58
N LEU A 156 -49.67 -94.20 -48.74
CA LEU A 156 -49.58 -92.82 -48.26
C LEU A 156 -48.29 -92.53 -47.50
N VAL A 157 -47.91 -93.44 -46.59
CA VAL A 157 -46.70 -93.28 -45.80
C VAL A 157 -45.46 -93.43 -46.69
N VAL A 158 -45.40 -94.49 -47.49
CA VAL A 158 -44.21 -94.84 -48.30
C VAL A 158 -43.97 -93.86 -49.46
N PHE A 159 -45.00 -93.51 -50.22
CA PHE A 159 -44.84 -92.67 -51.43
C PHE A 159 -45.16 -91.19 -51.19
N GLY A 160 -45.86 -90.83 -50.11
CA GLY A 160 -46.21 -89.45 -49.80
C GLY A 160 -45.33 -88.83 -48.70
N ILE A 161 -45.42 -89.37 -47.49
CA ILE A 161 -44.85 -88.76 -46.29
C ILE A 161 -43.32 -88.90 -46.24
N VAL A 162 -42.79 -90.11 -46.41
CA VAL A 162 -41.35 -90.39 -46.24
C VAL A 162 -40.46 -89.59 -47.21
N PRO A 163 -40.73 -89.53 -48.54
CA PRO A 163 -39.88 -88.78 -49.47
C PRO A 163 -39.83 -87.27 -49.16
N ARG A 164 -40.96 -86.68 -48.74
CA ARG A 164 -41.05 -85.24 -48.43
C ARG A 164 -40.37 -84.91 -47.10
N ALA A 165 -40.51 -85.78 -46.10
CA ALA A 165 -39.76 -85.65 -44.85
C ALA A 165 -38.25 -85.68 -45.11
N LEU A 166 -37.76 -86.60 -45.96
CA LEU A 166 -36.35 -86.65 -46.36
C LEU A 166 -35.88 -85.37 -47.07
N ILE A 167 -36.66 -84.86 -48.03
CA ILE A 167 -36.34 -83.60 -48.74
C ILE A 167 -36.28 -82.42 -47.76
N LEU A 168 -37.25 -82.30 -46.85
CA LEU A 168 -37.29 -81.22 -45.85
C LEU A 168 -36.09 -81.26 -44.90
N VAL A 169 -35.71 -82.46 -44.44
CA VAL A 169 -34.53 -82.64 -43.58
C VAL A 169 -33.24 -82.29 -44.32
N ALA A 170 -33.10 -82.71 -45.59
CA ALA A 170 -31.94 -82.37 -46.41
C ALA A 170 -31.82 -80.85 -46.65
N LEU A 171 -32.93 -80.18 -46.99
CA LEU A 171 -32.96 -78.73 -47.19
C LEU A 171 -32.68 -77.96 -45.89
N ALA A 172 -33.23 -78.41 -44.76
CA ALA A 172 -32.94 -77.83 -43.45
C ALA A 172 -31.46 -77.93 -43.08
N ALA A 173 -30.79 -79.05 -43.40
CA ALA A 173 -29.37 -79.23 -43.17
C ALA A 173 -28.54 -78.21 -43.99
N ILE A 174 -28.84 -78.04 -45.27
CA ILE A 174 -28.17 -77.06 -46.16
C ILE A 174 -28.34 -75.63 -45.62
N PHE A 175 -29.57 -75.23 -45.31
CA PHE A 175 -29.86 -73.88 -44.83
C PHE A 175 -29.23 -73.60 -43.46
N THR A 176 -29.18 -74.60 -42.57
CA THR A 176 -28.49 -74.48 -41.29
C THR A 176 -26.98 -74.33 -41.48
N MET A 177 -26.38 -75.05 -42.42
CA MET A 177 -24.95 -74.92 -42.74
C MET A 177 -24.61 -73.54 -43.32
N LEU A 178 -25.42 -73.04 -44.25
CA LEU A 178 -25.27 -71.69 -44.82
C LEU A 178 -25.39 -70.61 -43.74
N CYS A 179 -26.42 -70.71 -42.90
CA CYS A 179 -26.65 -69.81 -41.77
C CYS A 179 -25.46 -69.75 -40.81
N LYS A 180 -24.85 -70.90 -40.48
CA LYS A 180 -23.68 -70.96 -39.59
C LYS A 180 -22.49 -70.22 -40.20
N ARG A 181 -22.18 -70.49 -41.47
CA ARG A 181 -21.06 -69.83 -42.18
C ARG A 181 -21.25 -68.32 -42.28
N THR A 182 -22.46 -67.84 -42.58
CA THR A 182 -22.74 -66.40 -42.67
C THR A 182 -22.67 -65.70 -41.32
N ALA A 183 -23.11 -66.35 -40.23
CA ALA A 183 -23.02 -65.79 -38.88
C ALA A 183 -21.56 -65.63 -38.42
N GLU A 184 -20.70 -66.62 -38.70
CA GLU A 184 -19.27 -66.57 -38.37
C GLU A 184 -18.55 -65.44 -39.13
N MET A 185 -18.83 -65.28 -40.43
CA MET A 185 -18.24 -64.22 -41.26
C MET A 185 -18.61 -62.83 -40.73
N LEU A 186 -19.87 -62.62 -40.31
CA LEU A 186 -20.33 -61.34 -39.75
C LEU A 186 -19.66 -61.01 -38.42
N SER A 187 -19.43 -62.01 -37.54
CA SER A 187 -18.74 -61.76 -36.26
C SER A 187 -17.26 -61.38 -36.43
N SER A 188 -16.59 -61.89 -37.47
CA SER A 188 -15.16 -61.62 -37.69
C SER A 188 -14.89 -60.19 -38.16
N LEU A 189 -15.79 -59.61 -38.96
CA LEU A 189 -15.67 -58.24 -39.46
C LEU A 189 -15.90 -57.19 -38.35
N LEU A 190 -16.83 -57.44 -37.44
CA LEU A 190 -17.15 -56.52 -36.35
C LEU A 190 -16.05 -56.42 -35.28
N GLY A 191 -15.23 -57.46 -35.10
CA GLY A 191 -14.11 -57.43 -34.14
C GLY A 191 -12.90 -56.62 -34.60
N ALA A 192 -12.66 -56.55 -35.91
CA ALA A 192 -11.51 -55.83 -36.48
C ALA A 192 -11.71 -54.30 -36.44
N GLU A 193 -12.92 -53.83 -36.73
CA GLU A 193 -13.26 -52.39 -36.74
C GLU A 193 -13.19 -51.78 -35.32
N GLU A 194 -13.55 -52.54 -34.30
CA GLU A 194 -13.48 -52.09 -32.90
C GLU A 194 -12.04 -51.98 -32.38
N GLN A 195 -11.14 -52.86 -32.85
CA GLN A 195 -9.71 -52.79 -32.53
C GLN A 195 -9.00 -51.61 -33.19
N GLU A 196 -9.31 -51.30 -34.45
CA GLU A 196 -8.71 -50.18 -35.17
C GLU A 196 -9.02 -48.84 -34.48
N LYS A 197 -10.27 -48.65 -34.06
CA LYS A 197 -10.68 -47.45 -33.33
C LYS A 197 -9.99 -47.31 -31.97
N LEU A 198 -9.82 -48.41 -31.23
CA LEU A 198 -9.08 -48.39 -29.97
C LEU A 198 -7.61 -48.01 -30.15
N MET A 199 -6.96 -48.47 -31.23
CA MET A 199 -5.58 -48.09 -31.53
C MET A 199 -5.46 -46.59 -31.89
N GLU A 200 -6.43 -46.05 -32.63
CA GLU A 200 -6.46 -44.62 -32.97
C GLU A 200 -6.66 -43.74 -31.73
N ASP A 201 -7.58 -44.11 -30.84
CA ASP A 201 -7.81 -43.41 -29.57
C ASP A 201 -6.59 -43.48 -28.64
N MET A 202 -5.89 -44.64 -28.58
CA MET A 202 -4.64 -44.77 -27.82
C MET A 202 -3.53 -43.87 -28.37
N LYS A 203 -3.40 -43.78 -29.71
CA LYS A 203 -2.41 -42.90 -30.35
C LYS A 203 -2.68 -41.43 -30.05
N ARG A 204 -3.95 -41.00 -30.14
CA ARG A 204 -4.36 -39.64 -29.77
C ARG A 204 -4.12 -39.34 -28.29
N MET A 205 -4.34 -40.34 -27.42
CA MET A 205 -4.06 -40.22 -25.99
C MET A 205 -2.56 -40.06 -25.73
N GLN A 206 -1.69 -40.84 -26.38
CA GLN A 206 -0.23 -40.70 -26.27
C GLN A 206 0.26 -39.33 -26.73
N GLU A 207 -0.25 -38.82 -27.87
CA GLU A 207 0.12 -37.50 -28.38
C GLU A 207 -0.29 -36.38 -27.41
N LYS A 208 -1.52 -36.45 -26.88
CA LYS A 208 -2.02 -35.49 -25.90
C LYS A 208 -1.28 -35.57 -24.55
N THR A 209 -0.91 -36.78 -24.11
CA THR A 209 -0.07 -36.98 -22.92
C THR A 209 1.33 -36.39 -23.12
N GLY A 210 1.92 -36.55 -24.31
CA GLY A 210 3.21 -35.95 -24.65
C GLY A 210 3.17 -34.42 -24.63
N GLN A 211 2.17 -33.82 -25.28
CA GLN A 211 1.98 -32.37 -25.23
C GLN A 211 1.77 -31.84 -23.81
N THR A 212 1.03 -32.59 -22.97
CA THR A 212 0.80 -32.24 -21.56
C THR A 212 2.10 -32.32 -20.75
N SER A 213 2.94 -33.34 -20.99
CA SER A 213 4.26 -33.48 -20.37
C SER A 213 5.19 -32.32 -20.74
N ASP A 214 5.28 -31.96 -22.02
CA ASP A 214 6.12 -30.85 -22.50
C ASP A 214 5.66 -29.50 -21.90
N TYR A 215 4.35 -29.30 -21.79
CA TYR A 215 3.77 -28.12 -21.13
C TYR A 215 4.08 -28.08 -19.63
N LEU A 216 3.98 -29.22 -18.92
CA LEU A 216 4.35 -29.33 -17.51
C LEU A 216 5.83 -29.06 -17.28
N LEU A 217 6.73 -29.58 -18.13
CA LEU A 217 8.17 -29.32 -18.04
C LEU A 217 8.50 -27.84 -18.23
N THR A 218 7.81 -27.17 -19.15
CA THR A 218 7.95 -25.72 -19.36
C THR A 218 7.47 -24.95 -18.12
N MET A 219 6.29 -25.28 -17.60
CA MET A 219 5.74 -24.66 -16.39
C MET A 219 6.64 -24.87 -15.16
N VAL A 220 7.22 -26.06 -15.01
CA VAL A 220 8.22 -26.38 -13.98
C VAL A 220 9.45 -25.50 -14.09
N LYS A 221 9.94 -25.23 -15.31
CA LYS A 221 11.09 -24.35 -15.54
C LYS A 221 10.76 -22.90 -15.18
N ASP A 222 9.58 -22.43 -15.56
CA ASP A 222 9.12 -21.08 -15.25
C ASP A 222 8.95 -20.89 -13.73
N LEU A 223 8.27 -21.83 -13.06
CA LEU A 223 8.11 -21.82 -11.60
C LEU A 223 9.45 -21.88 -10.86
N SER A 224 10.41 -22.69 -11.33
CA SER A 224 11.75 -22.75 -10.75
C SER A 224 12.48 -21.42 -10.88
N THR A 225 12.32 -20.73 -12.01
CA THR A 225 12.92 -19.41 -12.25
C THR A 225 12.28 -18.35 -11.36
N ILE A 226 10.94 -18.36 -11.25
CA ILE A 226 10.19 -17.45 -10.37
C ILE A 226 10.60 -17.68 -8.92
N SER A 227 10.56 -18.92 -8.41
CA SER A 227 10.95 -19.24 -7.04
C SER A 227 12.39 -18.79 -6.73
N GLY A 228 13.34 -19.08 -7.62
CA GLY A 228 14.73 -18.63 -7.43
C GLY A 228 14.90 -17.10 -7.46
N SER A 229 14.11 -16.39 -8.28
CA SER A 229 14.12 -14.92 -8.29
C SER A 229 13.48 -14.32 -7.04
N SER A 230 12.38 -14.92 -6.55
CA SER A 230 11.69 -14.52 -5.32
C SER A 230 12.56 -14.76 -4.09
N ALA A 231 13.27 -15.90 -4.00
CA ALA A 231 14.21 -16.18 -2.92
C ALA A 231 15.33 -15.13 -2.85
N LYS A 232 15.88 -14.72 -4.01
CA LYS A 232 16.87 -13.63 -4.08
C LYS A 232 16.29 -12.28 -3.68
N ALA A 233 15.05 -11.99 -4.06
CA ALA A 233 14.36 -10.76 -3.67
C ALA A 233 14.14 -10.72 -2.15
N ASN A 234 13.66 -11.80 -1.56
CA ASN A 234 13.48 -11.91 -0.10
C ASN A 234 14.81 -11.74 0.65
N ALA A 235 15.90 -12.33 0.17
CA ALA A 235 17.22 -12.16 0.78
C ALA A 235 17.67 -10.69 0.80
N ARG A 236 17.44 -9.96 -0.30
CA ARG A 236 17.71 -8.50 -0.34
C ARG A 236 16.83 -7.72 0.61
N ILE A 237 15.54 -8.06 0.69
CA ILE A 237 14.63 -7.42 1.65
C ILE A 237 15.19 -7.60 3.07
N VAL A 238 15.62 -8.79 3.47
CA VAL A 238 16.20 -9.02 4.82
C VAL A 238 17.45 -8.16 5.07
N GLU A 239 18.32 -8.04 4.07
CA GLU A 239 19.52 -7.19 4.15
C GLU A 239 19.16 -5.71 4.30
N GLU A 240 18.28 -5.19 3.46
CA GLU A 240 17.81 -3.79 3.53
C GLU A 240 17.10 -3.50 4.85
N THR A 241 16.28 -4.43 5.31
CA THR A 241 15.54 -4.33 6.58
C THR A 241 16.49 -4.24 7.77
N SER A 242 17.62 -4.95 7.73
CA SER A 242 18.66 -4.87 8.76
C SER A 242 19.33 -3.48 8.78
N GLY A 243 19.58 -2.87 7.61
CA GLY A 243 20.10 -1.51 7.53
C GLY A 243 19.11 -0.45 8.06
N VAL A 244 17.82 -0.65 7.83
CA VAL A 244 16.76 0.21 8.38
C VAL A 244 16.68 0.09 9.91
N LEU A 245 16.79 -1.12 10.47
CA LEU A 245 16.82 -1.33 11.92
C LEU A 245 17.99 -0.62 12.60
N GLN A 246 19.17 -0.64 11.97
CA GLN A 246 20.32 0.13 12.45
C GLN A 246 20.03 1.64 12.43
N SER A 247 19.44 2.14 11.34
CA SER A 247 19.07 3.56 11.20
C SER A 247 18.09 3.99 12.30
N PHE A 248 17.15 3.14 12.71
CA PHE A 248 16.25 3.44 13.82
C PHE A 248 16.96 3.45 15.19
N SER A 249 18.00 2.64 15.36
CA SER A 249 18.82 2.66 16.57
C SER A 249 19.57 3.99 16.66
N ASP A 250 20.16 4.42 15.54
CA ASP A 250 20.86 5.69 15.44
C ASP A 250 19.90 6.86 15.69
N ASN A 251 18.71 6.85 15.08
CA ASN A 251 17.67 7.84 15.36
C ASN A 251 17.28 7.90 16.84
N THR A 252 17.18 6.75 17.51
CA THR A 252 16.84 6.70 18.94
C THR A 252 17.92 7.39 19.79
N ALA A 253 19.19 7.13 19.49
CA ALA A 253 20.32 7.80 20.16
C ALA A 253 20.33 9.31 19.88
N GLU A 254 20.03 9.73 18.65
CA GLU A 254 19.93 11.16 18.31
C GLU A 254 18.80 11.87 19.06
N ILE A 255 17.64 11.22 19.19
CA ILE A 255 16.49 11.75 19.94
C ILE A 255 16.84 11.92 21.42
N GLU A 256 17.51 10.94 22.02
CA GLU A 256 17.98 11.03 23.41
C GLU A 256 18.96 12.18 23.60
N GLY A 257 19.96 12.29 22.71
CA GLY A 257 20.91 13.41 22.72
C GLY A 257 20.25 14.77 22.52
N MET A 258 19.21 14.86 21.69
CA MET A 258 18.45 16.11 21.50
C MET A 258 17.63 16.48 22.74
N ASN A 259 17.01 15.50 23.39
CA ASN A 259 16.28 15.72 24.64
C ASN A 259 17.21 16.23 25.76
N GLU A 260 18.44 15.69 25.86
CA GLU A 260 19.43 16.17 26.81
C GLU A 260 19.85 17.62 26.53
N LYS A 261 20.17 17.94 25.27
CA LYS A 261 20.48 19.32 24.85
C LYS A 261 19.32 20.28 25.12
N THR A 262 18.09 19.84 24.92
CA THR A 262 16.89 20.64 25.20
C THR A 262 16.75 20.93 26.70
N LYS A 263 17.04 19.95 27.56
CA LYS A 263 17.11 20.17 29.02
C LYS A 263 18.21 21.16 29.39
N GLU A 264 19.40 21.03 28.81
CA GLU A 264 20.50 21.97 29.05
C GLU A 264 20.11 23.41 28.65
N ILE A 265 19.46 23.58 27.50
CA ILE A 265 18.93 24.89 27.06
C ILE A 265 17.96 25.44 28.10
N ASN A 266 17.01 24.64 28.58
CA ASN A 266 16.05 25.11 29.59
C ASN A 266 16.73 25.54 30.90
N ASN A 267 17.73 24.80 31.37
CA ASN A 267 18.49 25.19 32.57
C ASN A 267 19.24 26.53 32.35
N ARG A 268 19.89 26.69 31.19
CA ARG A 268 20.55 27.95 30.83
C ARG A 268 19.59 29.13 30.72
N LEU A 269 18.34 28.92 30.28
CA LEU A 269 17.34 29.98 30.26
C LEU A 269 16.95 30.44 31.67
N ILE A 270 16.92 29.53 32.64
CA ILE A 270 16.69 29.89 34.06
C ILE A 270 17.85 30.75 34.56
N GLU A 271 19.10 30.32 34.32
CA GLU A 271 20.29 31.10 34.69
C GLU A 271 20.33 32.48 34.02
N LEU A 272 19.95 32.57 32.74
CA LEU A 272 19.85 33.83 32.00
C LEU A 272 18.80 34.76 32.62
N ASN A 273 17.65 34.22 33.05
CA ASN A 273 16.61 35.01 33.69
C ASN A 273 17.08 35.56 35.05
N ASP A 274 17.77 34.75 35.85
CA ASP A 274 18.35 35.18 37.12
C ASP A 274 19.41 36.27 36.93
N MET A 275 20.29 36.12 35.94
CA MET A 275 21.25 37.16 35.57
C MET A 275 20.56 38.44 35.12
N ASN A 276 19.48 38.33 34.33
CA ASN A 276 18.69 39.49 33.92
C ASN A 276 18.07 40.18 35.15
N ASN A 277 17.52 39.45 36.12
CA ASN A 277 17.01 40.07 37.34
C ASN A 277 18.10 40.79 38.15
N GLN A 278 19.30 40.22 38.25
CA GLN A 278 20.43 40.83 38.95
C GLN A 278 20.91 42.12 38.28
N ILE A 279 21.07 42.11 36.94
CA ILE A 279 21.48 43.31 36.20
C ILE A 279 20.41 44.41 36.33
N SER A 280 19.12 44.05 36.48
CA SER A 280 18.02 45.02 36.55
C SER A 280 18.06 45.74 37.88
N SER A 281 18.28 44.99 38.96
CA SER A 281 18.49 45.56 40.29
C SER A 281 19.74 46.44 40.33
N LEU A 282 20.82 46.02 39.67
CA LEU A 282 22.04 46.84 39.58
C LEU A 282 21.79 48.14 38.80
N ALA A 283 21.04 48.08 37.70
CA ALA A 283 20.65 49.25 36.93
C ALA A 283 19.83 50.23 37.79
N GLU A 284 18.86 49.72 38.56
CA GLU A 284 18.06 50.54 39.47
C GLU A 284 18.95 51.24 40.51
N HIS A 285 19.86 50.50 41.14
CA HIS A 285 20.80 51.06 42.12
C HIS A 285 21.73 52.12 41.51
N VAL A 286 22.26 51.89 40.29
CA VAL A 286 23.06 52.89 39.57
C VAL A 286 22.23 54.15 39.31
N ASN A 287 20.94 54.03 38.99
CA ASN A 287 20.07 55.18 38.74
C ASN A 287 19.86 56.01 40.01
N GLU A 288 19.67 55.36 41.16
CA GLU A 288 19.57 56.01 42.48
C GLU A 288 20.84 56.78 42.83
N GLU A 289 22.01 56.13 42.73
CA GLU A 289 23.32 56.74 43.00
C GLU A 289 23.61 57.92 42.05
N THR A 290 23.23 57.79 40.78
CA THR A 290 23.41 58.84 39.77
C THR A 290 22.52 60.06 40.08
N LYS A 291 21.29 59.83 40.56
CA LYS A 291 20.36 60.88 40.99
C LYS A 291 20.85 61.60 42.25
N ASP A 292 21.37 60.86 43.22
CA ASP A 292 21.97 61.44 44.43
C ASP A 292 23.22 62.27 44.07
N ASN A 293 24.09 61.75 43.19
CA ASN A 293 25.25 62.50 42.68
C ASN A 293 24.84 63.79 41.95
N GLN A 294 23.78 63.77 41.14
CA GLN A 294 23.28 64.99 40.50
C GLN A 294 22.87 66.04 41.54
N SER A 295 22.14 65.64 42.59
CA SER A 295 21.76 66.53 43.69
C SER A 295 22.97 67.12 44.42
N LYS A 296 24.00 66.30 44.69
CA LYS A 296 25.27 66.74 45.29
C LYS A 296 26.02 67.73 44.39
N MET A 297 26.03 67.51 43.07
CA MET A 297 26.64 68.44 42.12
C MET A 297 25.88 69.77 42.04
N ASP A 298 24.55 69.74 42.04
CA ASP A 298 23.72 70.95 42.05
C ASP A 298 23.96 71.78 43.32
N PHE A 299 24.11 71.11 44.48
CA PHE A 299 24.50 71.75 45.72
C PHE A 299 25.90 72.38 45.63
N ALA A 300 26.89 71.63 45.12
CA ALA A 300 28.25 72.13 44.96
C ALA A 300 28.34 73.33 44.00
N MET A 301 27.57 73.33 42.90
CA MET A 301 27.45 74.47 41.99
C MET A 301 26.97 75.72 42.73
N LYS A 302 25.87 75.61 43.48
CA LYS A 302 25.32 76.73 44.27
C LYS A 302 26.31 77.24 45.32
N SER A 303 27.05 76.34 45.97
CA SER A 303 28.10 76.74 46.92
C SER A 303 29.23 77.50 46.23
N MET A 304 29.68 77.08 45.03
CA MET A 304 30.70 77.81 44.28
C MET A 304 30.20 79.18 43.78
N GLU A 305 28.93 79.29 43.37
CA GLU A 305 28.32 80.58 43.03
C GLU A 305 28.32 81.54 44.23
N GLN A 306 27.98 81.04 45.43
CA GLN A 306 28.05 81.82 46.67
C GLN A 306 29.49 82.24 47.03
N ILE A 307 30.46 81.33 46.89
CA ILE A 307 31.88 81.63 47.12
C ILE A 307 32.36 82.69 46.14
N ASN A 308 31.96 82.61 44.86
CA ASN A 308 32.35 83.59 43.85
C ASN A 308 31.79 84.97 44.20
N ALA A 309 30.51 85.06 44.56
CA ALA A 309 29.88 86.31 44.99
C ALA A 309 30.58 86.90 46.23
N SER A 310 30.87 86.07 47.23
CA SER A 310 31.57 86.51 48.45
C SER A 310 33.01 86.97 48.16
N THR A 311 33.70 86.31 47.23
CA THR A 311 35.05 86.71 46.77
C THR A 311 35.01 88.06 46.06
N ASP A 312 34.03 88.28 45.18
CA ASP A 312 33.85 89.56 44.48
C ASP A 312 33.51 90.70 45.44
N GLU A 313 32.68 90.46 46.45
CA GLU A 313 32.38 91.43 47.52
C GLU A 313 33.63 91.77 48.34
N CYS A 314 34.39 90.76 48.76
CA CYS A 314 35.62 90.95 49.51
C CYS A 314 36.67 91.73 48.70
N ARG A 315 36.78 91.45 47.39
CA ARG A 315 37.64 92.22 46.47
C ARG A 315 37.23 93.69 46.43
N ALA A 316 35.94 93.99 46.37
CA ALA A 316 35.43 95.37 46.34
C ALA A 316 35.78 96.13 47.63
N VAL A 317 35.55 95.52 48.80
CA VAL A 317 35.86 96.12 50.11
C VAL A 317 37.37 96.37 50.27
N ILE A 318 38.21 95.41 49.89
CA ILE A 318 39.67 95.56 49.98
C ILE A 318 40.17 96.64 49.01
N SER A 319 39.61 96.71 47.80
CA SER A 319 39.95 97.75 46.83
C SER A 319 39.58 99.14 47.34
N GLN A 320 38.42 99.27 47.97
CA GLN A 320 37.99 100.53 48.59
C GLN A 320 38.94 100.92 49.74
N LEU A 321 39.30 99.98 50.62
CA LEU A 321 40.27 100.23 51.69
C LEU A 321 41.64 100.67 51.15
N GLY A 322 42.08 100.09 50.03
CA GLY A 322 43.29 100.50 49.34
C GLY A 322 43.24 101.95 48.84
N GLU A 323 42.09 102.39 48.33
CA GLU A 323 41.88 103.77 47.86
C GLU A 323 41.82 104.76 49.04
N GLU A 324 41.05 104.43 50.09
CA GLU A 324 40.97 105.23 51.33
C GLU A 324 42.36 105.37 51.99
N SER A 325 43.17 104.31 51.97
CA SER A 325 44.54 104.34 52.50
C SER A 325 45.47 105.25 51.67
N LYS A 326 45.30 105.32 50.35
CA LYS A 326 46.03 106.26 49.50
C LYS A 326 45.62 107.71 49.75
N GLU A 327 44.34 107.96 50.01
CA GLU A 327 43.86 109.28 50.40
C GLU A 327 44.50 109.73 51.72
N ILE A 328 44.58 108.83 52.71
CA ILE A 328 45.28 109.09 53.98
C ILE A 328 46.76 109.43 53.75
N LEU A 329 47.46 108.73 52.85
CA LEU A 329 48.85 109.10 52.49
C LEU A 329 48.96 110.52 51.94
N GLY A 330 47.97 110.98 51.16
CA GLY A 330 47.89 112.35 50.68
C GLY A 330 47.72 113.37 51.83
N ILE A 331 46.88 113.06 52.81
CA ILE A 331 46.70 113.88 54.02
C ILE A 331 48.00 113.94 54.85
N ILE A 332 48.69 112.81 55.01
CA ILE A 332 49.98 112.72 55.72
C ILE A 332 51.01 113.63 55.05
N GLN A 333 51.13 113.61 53.72
CA GLN A 333 52.03 114.49 52.98
C GLN A 333 51.70 115.98 53.21
N LEU A 334 50.41 116.33 53.24
CA LEU A 334 49.95 117.69 53.54
C LEU A 334 50.36 118.12 54.96
N ILE A 335 50.14 117.27 55.97
CA ILE A 335 50.50 117.56 57.37
C ILE A 335 52.02 117.68 57.52
N THR A 336 52.80 116.81 56.90
CA THR A 336 54.27 116.92 56.88
C THR A 336 54.71 118.24 56.26
N GLY A 337 54.03 118.70 55.20
CA GLY A 337 54.23 120.03 54.61
C GLY A 337 53.92 121.18 55.57
N ILE A 338 52.77 121.13 56.25
CA ILE A 338 52.35 122.13 57.25
C ILE A 338 53.33 122.17 58.43
N SER A 339 53.71 121.02 58.97
CA SER A 339 54.69 120.92 60.05
C SER A 339 56.05 121.49 59.62
N GLY A 340 56.51 121.19 58.40
CA GLY A 340 57.72 121.79 57.84
C GLY A 340 57.66 123.31 57.74
N GLN A 341 56.54 123.86 57.26
CA GLN A 341 56.31 125.32 57.23
C GLN A 341 56.27 125.91 58.64
N THR A 342 55.60 125.24 59.58
CA THR A 342 55.47 125.69 60.98
C THR A 342 56.82 125.70 61.68
N ASN A 343 57.68 124.72 61.40
CA ASN A 343 59.05 124.66 61.88
C ASN A 343 59.89 125.84 61.36
N ILE A 344 59.74 126.20 60.08
CA ILE A 344 60.41 127.37 59.48
C ILE A 344 59.90 128.68 60.11
N LEU A 345 58.58 128.79 60.32
CA LEU A 345 57.95 129.93 61.00
C LEU A 345 58.45 130.09 62.44
N ALA A 346 58.52 128.99 63.19
CA ALA A 346 59.03 128.95 64.55
C ALA A 346 60.52 129.32 64.61
N LEU A 347 61.33 128.79 63.70
CA LEU A 347 62.75 129.13 63.57
C LEU A 347 62.94 130.63 63.31
N ASN A 348 62.19 131.20 62.36
CA ASN A 348 62.22 132.64 62.07
C ASN A 348 61.81 133.46 63.30
N ALA A 349 60.80 133.02 64.05
CA ALA A 349 60.38 133.66 65.29
C ALA A 349 61.44 133.57 66.40
N SER A 350 62.13 132.42 66.56
CA SER A 350 63.25 132.27 67.50
C SER A 350 64.42 133.19 67.13
N ILE A 351 64.73 133.34 65.84
CA ILE A 351 65.76 134.26 65.34
C ILE A 351 65.39 135.72 65.67
N GLU A 352 64.16 136.15 65.38
CA GLU A 352 63.74 137.53 65.65
C GLU A 352 63.61 137.82 67.15
N ALA A 353 63.20 136.83 67.94
CA ALA A 353 63.19 136.92 69.41
C ALA A 353 64.61 137.04 70.00
N ALA A 354 65.59 136.31 69.47
CA ALA A 354 67.00 136.46 69.84
C ALA A 354 67.54 137.85 69.47
N ARG A 355 67.08 138.41 68.35
CA ARG A 355 67.45 139.75 67.87
C ARG A 355 66.91 140.88 68.75
N ALA A 356 65.77 140.68 69.40
CA ALA A 356 65.15 141.63 70.35
C ALA A 356 65.78 141.62 71.77
N GLY A 357 66.77 140.75 72.04
CA GLY A 357 67.50 140.72 73.31
C GLY A 357 66.62 140.37 74.53
N GLU A 358 66.77 141.09 75.64
CA GLU A 358 66.04 140.85 76.90
C GLU A 358 64.50 140.93 76.72
N ALA A 359 64.00 141.83 75.85
CA ALA A 359 62.57 141.99 75.57
C ALA A 359 61.96 140.80 74.81
N GLY A 360 62.78 140.00 74.10
CA GLY A 360 62.37 138.85 73.29
C GLY A 360 62.40 137.51 74.01
N ARG A 361 62.92 137.42 75.26
CA ARG A 361 63.10 136.13 75.97
C ARG A 361 61.82 135.30 76.07
N GLY A 362 60.67 135.91 76.37
CA GLY A 362 59.39 135.20 76.46
C GLY A 362 58.95 134.62 75.10
N PHE A 363 59.15 135.37 74.02
CA PHE A 363 58.83 134.93 72.66
C PHE A 363 59.78 133.82 72.16
N SER A 364 61.06 133.89 72.50
CA SER A 364 62.05 132.85 72.15
C SER A 364 61.69 131.50 72.76
N VAL A 365 61.22 131.47 74.01
CA VAL A 365 60.78 130.22 74.66
C VAL A 365 59.56 129.63 73.95
N VAL A 366 58.60 130.47 73.55
CA VAL A 366 57.41 130.01 72.81
C VAL A 366 57.80 129.48 71.43
N ALA A 367 58.67 130.19 70.71
CA ALA A 367 59.14 129.79 69.38
C ALA A 367 59.90 128.44 69.41
N ASP A 368 60.79 128.22 70.40
CA ASP A 368 61.46 126.92 70.59
C ASP A 368 60.48 125.79 70.94
N GLN A 369 59.41 126.07 71.69
CA GLN A 369 58.37 125.07 71.96
C GLN A 369 57.55 124.74 70.70
N ILE A 370 57.23 125.73 69.86
CA ILE A 370 56.54 125.50 68.57
C ILE A 370 57.45 124.71 67.63
N GLN A 371 58.75 124.99 67.60
CA GLN A 371 59.72 124.24 66.81
C GLN A 371 59.76 122.76 67.23
N LYS A 372 59.90 122.50 68.54
CA LYS A 372 59.87 121.13 69.09
C LYS A 372 58.55 120.42 68.79
N LEU A 373 57.40 121.11 68.92
CA LEU A 373 56.10 120.53 68.63
C LEU A 373 55.95 120.20 67.13
N SER A 374 56.51 121.03 66.25
CA SER A 374 56.54 120.78 64.81
C SER A 374 57.39 119.55 64.48
N GLU A 375 58.60 119.44 65.03
CA GLU A 375 59.46 118.27 64.86
C GLU A 375 58.82 116.98 65.40
N GLN A 376 58.19 117.03 66.57
CA GLN A 376 57.42 115.91 67.13
C GLN A 376 56.24 115.52 66.24
N THR A 377 55.50 116.49 65.72
CA THR A 377 54.39 116.26 64.79
C THR A 377 54.91 115.59 63.51
N LYS A 378 56.03 116.05 62.97
CA LYS A 378 56.64 115.45 61.78
C LYS A 378 57.04 114.00 62.03
N GLY A 379 57.68 113.71 63.16
CA GLY A 379 58.05 112.34 63.53
C GLY A 379 56.83 111.42 63.66
N ALA A 380 55.78 111.87 64.34
CA ALA A 380 54.54 111.10 64.48
C ALA A 380 53.85 110.85 63.12
N VAL A 381 53.80 111.86 62.25
CA VAL A 381 53.19 111.76 60.91
C VAL A 381 54.00 110.83 59.99
N ASP A 382 55.34 110.85 60.06
CA ASP A 382 56.19 109.91 59.33
C ASP A 382 55.94 108.46 59.79
N ASP A 383 55.76 108.21 61.08
CA ASP A 383 55.44 106.88 61.61
C ASP A 383 54.04 106.41 61.18
N ILE A 384 53.03 107.29 61.19
CA ILE A 384 51.71 106.99 60.60
C ILE A 384 51.87 106.67 59.11
N GLY A 385 52.69 107.44 58.38
CA GLY A 385 52.97 107.22 56.96
C GLY A 385 53.51 105.83 56.66
N LYS A 386 54.44 105.32 57.49
CA LYS A 386 54.97 103.94 57.35
C LYS A 386 53.86 102.91 57.52
N ILE A 387 53.01 103.04 58.55
CA ILE A 387 51.89 102.12 58.82
C ILE A 387 50.91 102.11 57.63
N VAL A 388 50.49 103.28 57.17
CA VAL A 388 49.51 103.38 56.07
C VAL A 388 50.12 102.86 54.75
N HIS A 389 51.41 103.09 54.50
CA HIS A 389 52.10 102.51 53.35
C HIS A 389 52.12 100.98 53.39
N GLU A 390 52.31 100.39 54.57
CA GLU A 390 52.21 98.95 54.77
C GLU A 390 50.78 98.43 54.55
N VAL A 391 49.75 99.17 54.98
CA VAL A 391 48.34 98.86 54.70
C VAL A 391 48.05 98.86 53.20
N VAL A 392 48.53 99.86 52.43
CA VAL A 392 48.40 99.88 50.96
C VAL A 392 49.06 98.65 50.34
N LYS A 393 50.29 98.32 50.74
CA LYS A 393 50.99 97.14 50.23
C LYS A 393 50.24 95.84 50.55
N ASN A 394 49.66 95.72 51.74
CA ASN A 394 48.92 94.53 52.15
C ASN A 394 47.56 94.42 51.45
N THR A 395 46.88 95.54 51.20
CA THR A 395 45.63 95.56 50.42
C THR A 395 45.88 95.19 48.96
N GLU A 396 46.93 95.69 48.31
CA GLU A 396 47.32 95.28 46.95
C GLU A 396 47.58 93.78 46.85
N LYS A 397 48.33 93.20 47.80
CA LYS A 397 48.53 91.74 47.89
C LYS A 397 47.22 90.99 48.05
N ALA A 398 46.31 91.50 48.87
CA ALA A 398 45.02 90.88 49.11
C ALA A 398 44.11 90.92 47.86
N VAL A 399 44.14 92.00 47.07
CA VAL A 399 43.45 92.07 45.76
C VAL A 399 43.96 90.99 44.81
N VAL A 400 45.28 90.82 44.67
CA VAL A 400 45.87 89.77 43.82
C VAL A 400 45.44 88.37 44.29
N ALA A 401 45.42 88.13 45.60
CA ALA A 401 44.94 86.88 46.16
C ALA A 401 43.44 86.65 45.85
N MET A 402 42.61 87.69 45.89
CA MET A 402 41.18 87.60 45.54
C MET A 402 40.96 87.32 44.04
N GLU A 403 41.75 87.92 43.14
CA GLU A 403 41.70 87.60 41.71
C GLU A 403 42.04 86.13 41.45
N GLN A 404 43.06 85.61 42.14
CA GLN A 404 43.43 84.20 42.02
C GLN A 404 42.34 83.27 42.60
N SER A 405 41.73 83.64 43.73
CA SER A 405 40.57 82.91 44.29
C SER A 405 39.39 82.90 43.32
N ALA A 406 39.04 84.02 42.70
CA ALA A 406 37.96 84.09 41.71
C ALA A 406 38.23 83.16 40.51
N LYS A 407 39.48 83.12 40.02
CA LYS A 407 39.88 82.20 38.94
C LYS A 407 39.76 80.73 39.34
N LEU A 408 40.18 80.38 40.56
CA LEU A 408 40.06 79.02 41.10
C LEU A 408 38.61 78.60 41.26
N THR A 409 37.75 79.48 41.79
CA THR A 409 36.31 79.24 41.92
C THR A 409 35.65 78.99 40.56
N LYS A 410 35.95 79.83 39.55
CA LYS A 410 35.44 79.63 38.18
C LYS A 410 35.88 78.29 37.59
N THR A 411 37.13 77.91 37.77
CA THR A 411 37.65 76.60 37.33
C THR A 411 36.95 75.44 38.07
N GLY A 412 36.62 75.63 39.35
CA GLY A 412 35.83 74.70 40.14
C GLY A 412 34.41 74.52 39.59
N MET A 413 33.73 75.62 39.24
CA MET A 413 32.40 75.59 38.61
C MET A 413 32.41 74.83 37.27
N GLU A 414 33.38 75.11 36.40
CA GLU A 414 33.54 74.41 35.11
C GLU A 414 33.76 72.89 35.32
N SER A 415 34.52 72.52 36.36
CA SER A 415 34.76 71.11 36.71
C SER A 415 33.49 70.41 37.20
N ILE A 416 32.72 71.04 38.08
CA ILE A 416 31.45 70.49 38.58
C ILE A 416 30.44 70.33 37.43
N GLN A 417 30.34 71.33 36.54
CA GLN A 417 29.47 71.24 35.36
C GLN A 417 29.86 70.06 34.45
N LYS A 418 31.16 69.83 34.24
CA LYS A 418 31.65 68.71 33.45
C LYS A 418 31.28 67.36 34.10
N VAL A 419 31.41 67.23 35.42
CA VAL A 419 30.96 66.04 36.16
C VAL A 419 29.46 65.84 36.00
N GLY A 420 28.64 66.89 36.17
CA GLY A 420 27.19 66.83 35.95
C GLY A 420 26.81 66.35 34.55
N SER A 421 27.50 66.81 33.50
CA SER A 421 27.28 66.32 32.14
C SER A 421 27.61 64.82 31.98
N SER A 422 28.67 64.35 32.64
CA SER A 422 29.06 62.93 32.64
C SER A 422 28.03 62.06 33.35
N THR A 423 27.48 62.55 34.47
CA THR A 423 26.38 61.90 35.21
C THR A 423 25.15 61.73 34.29
N GLY A 424 24.80 62.73 33.49
CA GLY A 424 23.72 62.61 32.50
C GLY A 424 23.95 61.54 31.43
N VAL A 425 25.19 61.36 30.96
CA VAL A 425 25.56 60.27 30.03
C VAL A 425 25.42 58.89 30.70
N ILE A 426 25.77 58.78 31.99
CA ILE A 426 25.60 57.54 32.77
C ILE A 426 24.11 57.21 32.88
N THR A 427 23.25 58.17 33.25
CA THR A 427 21.79 57.97 33.31
C THR A 427 21.24 57.47 31.97
N ALA A 428 21.60 58.11 30.85
CA ALA A 428 21.13 57.72 29.53
C ALA A 428 21.61 56.31 29.12
N SER A 429 22.84 55.96 29.49
CA SER A 429 23.41 54.62 29.23
C SER A 429 22.70 53.55 30.06
N ASN A 430 22.38 53.87 31.31
CA ASN A 430 21.66 52.99 32.21
C ASN A 430 20.21 52.75 31.77
N GLN A 431 19.53 53.78 31.25
CA GLN A 431 18.20 53.62 30.66
C GLN A 431 18.23 52.67 29.46
N LYS A 432 19.21 52.80 28.56
CA LYS A 432 19.38 51.87 27.44
C LYS A 432 19.63 50.45 27.92
N MET A 433 20.40 50.29 29.00
CA MET A 433 20.61 48.98 29.62
C MET A 433 19.27 48.39 30.07
N SER A 434 18.45 49.13 30.83
CA SER A 434 17.11 48.67 31.22
C SER A 434 16.22 48.27 30.04
N ASP A 435 16.25 49.04 28.94
CA ASP A 435 15.48 48.70 27.73
C ASP A 435 15.98 47.38 27.09
N GLN A 436 17.30 47.18 27.02
CA GLN A 436 17.89 45.93 26.51
C GLN A 436 17.53 44.71 27.36
N MET A 437 17.35 44.90 28.66
CA MET A 437 16.97 43.83 29.58
C MET A 437 15.53 43.37 29.40
N LEU A 438 14.62 44.29 29.11
CA LEU A 438 13.23 43.95 28.74
C LEU A 438 13.17 43.15 27.44
N GLU A 439 14.02 43.49 26.47
CA GLU A 439 14.10 42.74 25.21
C GLU A 439 14.75 41.36 25.41
N MET A 440 15.73 41.26 26.31
CA MET A 440 16.35 39.99 26.70
C MET A 440 15.34 39.07 27.39
N GLU A 441 14.45 39.59 28.24
CA GLU A 441 13.37 38.84 28.86
C GLU A 441 12.41 38.25 27.81
N LYS A 442 11.95 39.08 26.85
CA LYS A 442 11.11 38.61 25.73
C LYS A 442 11.80 37.53 24.89
N THR A 443 13.09 37.72 24.60
CA THR A 443 13.87 36.76 23.81
C THR A 443 14.01 35.43 24.56
N THR A 444 14.30 35.48 25.86
CA THR A 444 14.42 34.30 26.74
C THR A 444 13.10 33.51 26.76
N GLU A 445 11.97 34.21 26.90
CA GLU A 445 10.64 33.59 26.87
C GLU A 445 10.33 32.96 25.50
N SER A 446 10.70 33.62 24.40
CA SER A 446 10.54 33.04 23.05
C SER A 446 11.37 31.78 22.86
N ILE A 447 12.62 31.76 23.34
CA ILE A 447 13.49 30.57 23.28
C ILE A 447 12.90 29.45 24.15
N ARG A 448 12.34 29.77 25.32
CA ARG A 448 11.67 28.78 26.20
C ARG A 448 10.50 28.09 25.48
N LEU A 449 9.64 28.85 24.81
CA LEU A 449 8.52 28.31 24.04
C LEU A 449 9.01 27.40 22.89
N ARG A 450 10.02 27.84 22.14
CA ARG A 450 10.61 27.04 21.04
C ARG A 450 11.30 25.77 21.55
N SER A 451 11.98 25.84 22.70
CA SER A 451 12.59 24.69 23.37
C SER A 451 11.53 23.63 23.72
N HIS A 452 10.37 24.07 24.21
CA HIS A 452 9.24 23.18 24.47
C HIS A 452 8.66 22.56 23.19
N GLU A 453 8.57 23.32 22.09
CA GLU A 453 8.15 22.79 20.79
C GLU A 453 9.12 21.72 20.25
N VAL A 454 10.43 21.95 20.40
CA VAL A 454 11.47 20.96 20.03
C VAL A 454 11.33 19.70 20.87
N ALA A 455 11.15 19.80 22.18
CA ALA A 455 10.93 18.64 23.05
C ALA A 455 9.71 17.81 22.59
N LYS A 456 8.59 18.48 22.28
CA LYS A 456 7.38 17.82 21.79
C LYS A 456 7.60 17.15 20.42
N ALA A 457 8.33 17.79 19.52
CA ALA A 457 8.67 17.20 18.23
C ALA A 457 9.54 15.95 18.41
N MET A 458 10.50 15.97 19.33
CA MET A 458 11.33 14.79 19.65
C MET A 458 10.51 13.64 20.23
N GLU A 459 9.52 13.91 21.07
CA GLU A 459 8.57 12.89 21.57
C GLU A 459 7.77 12.26 20.42
N GLN A 460 7.28 13.07 19.47
CA GLN A 460 6.59 12.57 18.29
C GLN A 460 7.49 11.71 17.39
N ILE A 461 8.73 12.15 17.15
CA ILE A 461 9.71 11.38 16.37
C ILE A 461 10.04 10.07 17.08
N SER A 462 10.17 10.07 18.41
CA SER A 462 10.36 8.85 19.21
C SER A 462 9.22 7.85 19.02
N GLY A 463 7.97 8.35 19.08
CA GLY A 463 6.78 7.55 18.80
C GLY A 463 6.79 6.94 17.39
N ASN A 464 7.07 7.75 16.38
CA ASN A 464 7.14 7.31 14.99
C ASN A 464 8.25 6.27 14.77
N THR A 465 9.44 6.48 15.35
CA THR A 465 10.56 5.52 15.28
C THR A 465 10.15 4.18 15.90
N LYS A 466 9.46 4.19 17.04
CA LYS A 466 8.95 2.97 17.68
C LYS A 466 7.90 2.25 16.83
N ASP A 467 7.00 2.97 16.18
CA ASP A 467 6.00 2.36 15.31
C ASP A 467 6.61 1.82 14.01
N ASN A 468 7.62 2.51 13.48
CA ASN A 468 8.40 2.02 12.35
C ASN A 468 9.18 0.74 12.68
N TYR A 469 9.72 0.62 13.90
CA TYR A 469 10.33 -0.62 14.38
C TYR A 469 9.34 -1.81 14.28
N LYS A 470 8.11 -1.64 14.77
CA LYS A 470 7.07 -2.68 14.67
C LYS A 470 6.72 -3.00 13.22
N ALA A 471 6.59 -1.98 12.37
CA ALA A 471 6.28 -2.18 10.96
C ALA A 471 7.38 -3.00 10.26
N ILE A 472 8.64 -2.74 10.58
CA ILE A 472 9.78 -3.48 10.06
C ILE A 472 9.84 -4.92 10.61
N GLU A 473 9.46 -5.13 11.87
CA GLU A 473 9.31 -6.47 12.44
C GLU A 473 8.27 -7.30 11.66
N HIS A 474 7.13 -6.69 11.31
CA HIS A 474 6.11 -7.31 10.45
C HIS A 474 6.62 -7.61 9.04
N VAL A 475 7.38 -6.70 8.42
CA VAL A 475 8.01 -6.94 7.09
C VAL A 475 8.98 -8.11 7.17
N THR A 476 9.77 -8.20 8.23
CA THR A 476 10.72 -9.31 8.44
C THR A 476 9.98 -10.64 8.57
N ALA A 477 8.92 -10.69 9.38
CA ALA A 477 8.10 -11.88 9.56
C ALA A 477 7.43 -12.34 8.25
N ALA A 478 6.82 -11.41 7.50
CA ALA A 478 6.21 -11.73 6.21
C ALA A 478 7.24 -12.20 5.16
N THR A 479 8.47 -11.65 5.21
CA THR A 479 9.56 -12.06 4.32
C THR A 479 10.07 -13.47 4.66
N GLN A 480 10.11 -13.83 5.95
CA GLN A 480 10.43 -15.19 6.39
C GLN A 480 9.36 -16.19 5.94
N GLU A 481 8.07 -15.87 6.10
CA GLU A 481 6.97 -16.72 5.64
C GLU A 481 7.00 -16.90 4.11
N ASN A 482 7.23 -15.83 3.35
CA ASN A 482 7.40 -15.92 1.90
C ASN A 482 8.60 -16.80 1.51
N SER A 483 9.70 -16.74 2.26
CA SER A 483 10.88 -17.56 1.99
C SER A 483 10.59 -19.05 2.21
N ALA A 484 9.89 -19.39 3.31
CA ALA A 484 9.41 -20.76 3.55
C ALA A 484 8.46 -21.24 2.44
N GLY A 485 7.53 -20.38 1.99
CA GLY A 485 6.64 -20.69 0.87
C GLY A 485 7.39 -20.94 -0.45
N MET A 486 8.49 -20.22 -0.72
CA MET A 486 9.32 -20.47 -1.90
C MET A 486 10.05 -21.82 -1.85
N GLU A 487 10.50 -22.24 -0.66
CA GLU A 487 11.08 -23.58 -0.45
C GLU A 487 10.04 -24.69 -0.71
N GLU A 488 8.79 -24.50 -0.24
CA GLU A 488 7.70 -25.44 -0.54
C GLU A 488 7.39 -25.52 -2.04
N ILE A 489 7.37 -24.38 -2.73
CA ILE A 489 7.20 -24.33 -4.20
C ILE A 489 8.33 -25.08 -4.89
N GLU A 490 9.58 -24.92 -4.45
CA GLU A 490 10.72 -25.64 -5.03
C GLU A 490 10.57 -27.17 -4.87
N GLN A 491 10.08 -27.63 -3.72
CA GLN A 491 9.76 -29.05 -3.51
C GLN A 491 8.63 -29.53 -4.43
N MET A 492 7.57 -28.73 -4.61
CA MET A 492 6.47 -29.05 -5.53
C MET A 492 6.94 -29.11 -6.98
N VAL A 493 7.75 -28.15 -7.41
CA VAL A 493 8.37 -28.10 -8.75
C VAL A 493 9.18 -29.36 -9.01
N THR A 494 9.93 -29.85 -8.02
CA THR A 494 10.69 -31.11 -8.13
C THR A 494 9.77 -32.32 -8.30
N LYS A 495 8.66 -32.41 -7.56
CA LYS A 495 7.66 -33.49 -7.71
C LYS A 495 6.98 -33.45 -9.07
N VAL A 496 6.53 -32.28 -9.53
CA VAL A 496 5.87 -32.12 -10.84
C VAL A 496 6.85 -32.42 -11.97
N ARG A 497 8.12 -32.01 -11.85
CA ARG A 497 9.18 -32.37 -12.82
C ARG A 497 9.30 -33.88 -12.99
N LYS A 498 9.32 -34.63 -11.89
CA LYS A 498 9.40 -36.10 -11.91
C LYS A 498 8.19 -36.72 -12.60
N LEU A 499 6.97 -36.28 -12.25
CA LEU A 499 5.74 -36.76 -12.89
C LEU A 499 5.69 -36.45 -14.39
N ALA A 500 6.14 -35.25 -14.79
CA ALA A 500 6.20 -34.86 -16.18
C ALA A 500 7.22 -35.70 -16.97
N GLN A 501 8.37 -36.04 -16.37
CA GLN A 501 9.36 -36.96 -16.94
C GLN A 501 8.80 -38.39 -17.09
N GLU A 502 8.12 -38.92 -16.08
CA GLU A 502 7.47 -40.25 -16.16
C GLU A 502 6.43 -40.29 -17.29
N LEU A 503 5.63 -39.23 -17.47
CA LEU A 503 4.70 -39.11 -18.61
C LEU A 503 5.42 -39.01 -19.96
N HIS A 504 6.61 -38.39 -20.01
CA HIS A 504 7.43 -38.33 -21.21
C HIS A 504 7.99 -39.70 -21.57
N GLU A 505 8.45 -40.48 -20.57
CA GLU A 505 8.97 -41.83 -20.77
C GLU A 505 7.91 -42.80 -21.31
N ILE A 506 6.66 -42.70 -20.83
CA ILE A 506 5.51 -43.46 -21.36
C ILE A 506 5.26 -43.19 -22.85
N ARG A 507 5.69 -42.04 -23.37
CA ARG A 507 5.63 -41.72 -24.81
C ARG A 507 6.72 -42.44 -25.61
N THR A 508 7.90 -42.60 -25.03
CA THR A 508 9.10 -43.14 -25.72
C THR A 508 9.23 -44.66 -25.61
N ASP A 509 8.62 -45.30 -24.62
CA ASP A 509 8.58 -46.76 -24.48
C ASP A 509 7.49 -47.38 -25.39
N ARG A 510 7.71 -47.33 -26.71
CA ARG A 510 7.24 -48.31 -27.70
C ARG A 510 7.78 -48.09 -29.11
#